data_AF-A0A0C2J660-F1
#
_entry.id   AF-A0A0C2J660-F1
#
_cell.length_a   1.000
_cell.length_b   1.000
_cell.length_c   1.000
_cell.angle_alpha   90.00
_cell.angle_beta   90.00
_cell.angle_gamma   90.00
#
_symmetry.space_group_name_H-M   'P 1'
#
loop_
_entity.id
_entity.type
_entity.pdbx_description
1 polymer ?
#
loop_
_entity_poly.entity_id
_entity_poly.type
_entity_poly.pdbx_seq_one_letter_code
_entity_poly.pdbx_strand_id
1 'polypeptide(L)'
;MDNQSHPSGEGARLKLYNSLTQSKVEFRPLMPKTVTWYCCGPTVYDSAHMGHARSYITFDIIRRILTNYFNYNVIFVMNITDVDDKIISKARKEHLWTQFLKETVTLDYLKTIIDGSVTSFKTKIENTADPEVKNLYIKRFNDFENKISAMSTEKLFESRESFFEEFKDIICNYLDAVVSLKVFV
;
A
#
# COMPACT_ATOMS: atom_id res chain seq x y z
N MET A 1 24.77 -35.69 17.79
CA MET A 1 23.61 -35.98 18.65
C MET A 1 22.37 -35.89 17.78
N ASP A 2 22.17 -36.89 16.92
CA ASP A 2 21.05 -36.95 15.98
C ASP A 2 19.99 -37.88 16.57
N ASN A 3 19.02 -37.30 17.28
CA ASN A 3 17.83 -38.04 17.69
C ASN A 3 16.63 -37.10 17.70
N GLN A 4 16.10 -36.82 16.51
CA GLN A 4 14.81 -36.15 16.36
C GLN A 4 13.88 -37.10 15.60
N SER A 5 12.96 -37.69 16.35
CA SER A 5 11.96 -38.64 15.88
C SER A 5 11.11 -38.02 14.77
N HIS A 6 11.42 -38.37 13.53
CA HIS A 6 10.50 -38.23 12.39
C HIS A 6 9.24 -39.07 12.65
N PRO A 7 8.06 -38.67 12.16
CA PRO A 7 6.92 -39.58 12.12
C PRO A 7 7.34 -40.80 11.31
N SER A 8 7.46 -41.94 11.99
CA SER A 8 7.86 -43.24 11.46
C SER A 8 6.74 -43.78 10.58
N GLY A 9 6.81 -43.44 9.30
CA GLY A 9 5.98 -44.00 8.25
C GLY A 9 6.61 -43.67 6.89
N GLU A 10 6.46 -44.57 5.93
CA GLU A 10 6.86 -44.44 4.52
C GLU A 10 5.97 -43.39 3.81
N GLY A 11 5.82 -42.21 4.40
CA GLY A 11 4.98 -41.10 3.96
C GLY A 11 5.81 -39.92 3.42
N ALA A 12 5.15 -39.07 2.64
CA ALA A 12 5.79 -37.91 2.00
C ALA A 12 6.46 -36.99 3.04
N ARG A 13 7.77 -36.76 2.88
CA ARG A 13 8.54 -35.81 3.70
C ARG A 13 8.24 -34.37 3.29
N LEU A 14 7.95 -33.50 4.26
CA LEU A 14 7.73 -32.08 4.00
C LEU A 14 9.02 -31.41 3.50
N LYS A 15 8.95 -30.78 2.33
CA LYS A 15 10.02 -29.95 1.77
C LYS A 15 9.52 -28.53 1.55
N LEU A 16 10.31 -27.54 1.91
CA LEU A 16 10.03 -26.14 1.68
C LEU A 16 11.04 -25.55 0.70
N TYR A 17 10.60 -24.60 -0.11
CA TYR A 17 11.53 -23.78 -0.89
C TYR A 17 12.20 -22.77 0.05
N ASN A 18 13.52 -22.84 0.16
CA ASN A 18 14.30 -21.92 0.97
C ASN A 18 14.91 -20.84 0.07
N SER A 19 14.45 -19.59 0.20
CA SER A 19 14.93 -18.47 -0.60
C SER A 19 16.43 -18.18 -0.38
N LEU A 20 17.01 -18.54 0.77
CA LEU A 20 18.44 -18.38 1.04
C LEU A 20 19.30 -19.31 0.19
N THR A 21 18.85 -20.55 -0.01
CA THR A 21 19.56 -21.57 -0.80
C THR A 21 18.99 -21.75 -2.21
N GLN A 22 17.91 -21.03 -2.53
CA GLN A 22 17.15 -21.10 -3.77
C GLN A 22 16.75 -22.52 -4.18
N SER A 23 16.51 -23.40 -3.21
CA SER A 23 16.28 -24.83 -3.44
C SER A 23 15.25 -25.40 -2.48
N LYS A 24 14.66 -26.55 -2.85
CA LYS A 24 13.74 -27.29 -1.98
C LYS A 24 14.54 -28.09 -0.96
N VAL A 25 14.41 -27.75 0.30
CA VAL A 25 15.10 -28.42 1.42
C VAL A 25 14.10 -29.16 2.30
N GLU A 26 14.55 -30.22 2.94
CA GLU A 26 13.73 -30.94 3.93
C GLU A 26 13.45 -30.01 5.12
N PHE A 27 12.18 -29.93 5.51
CA PHE A 27 11.78 -29.13 6.67
C PHE A 27 12.12 -29.87 7.96
N ARG A 28 12.95 -29.25 8.79
CA ARG A 28 13.34 -29.77 10.11
C ARG A 28 13.09 -28.67 11.15
N PRO A 29 12.10 -28.83 12.04
CA PRO A 29 11.84 -27.82 13.07
C PRO A 29 12.97 -27.80 14.10
N LEU A 30 13.19 -26.63 14.72
CA LEU A 30 14.21 -26.48 15.77
C LEU A 30 13.89 -27.34 17.00
N MET A 31 12.60 -27.39 17.38
CA MET A 31 12.10 -28.22 18.48
C MET A 31 11.24 -29.37 17.93
N PRO A 32 11.32 -30.59 18.51
CA PRO A 32 10.49 -31.70 18.07
C PRO A 32 9.01 -31.35 18.03
N LYS A 33 8.38 -31.59 16.87
CA LYS A 33 6.96 -31.33 16.59
C LYS A 33 6.48 -29.88 16.80
N THR A 34 7.36 -28.92 17.11
CA THR A 34 6.98 -27.52 17.35
C THR A 34 7.62 -26.60 16.33
N VAL A 35 6.77 -25.84 15.62
CA VAL A 35 7.17 -24.88 14.59
C VAL A 35 6.89 -23.47 15.09
N THR A 36 7.94 -22.67 15.26
CA THR A 36 7.82 -21.22 15.47
C THR A 36 7.92 -20.52 14.13
N TRP A 37 6.90 -19.77 13.75
CA TRP A 37 6.80 -19.14 12.44
C TRP A 37 6.42 -17.67 12.56
N TYR A 38 7.30 -16.80 12.05
CA TYR A 38 7.05 -15.37 11.91
C TYR A 38 6.65 -15.01 10.47
N CYS A 39 5.69 -14.11 10.34
CA CYS A 39 5.30 -13.51 9.08
C CYS A 39 5.20 -11.99 9.21
N CYS A 40 5.73 -11.25 8.22
CA CYS A 40 5.54 -9.80 8.17
C CYS A 40 4.06 -9.48 7.92
N GLY A 41 3.45 -8.71 8.83
CA GLY A 41 2.10 -8.21 8.66
C GLY A 41 2.03 -6.87 7.93
N PRO A 42 0.85 -6.24 7.92
CA PRO A 42 0.61 -5.04 7.12
C PRO A 42 1.16 -3.77 7.78
N THR A 43 1.49 -2.79 6.94
CA THR A 43 1.55 -1.39 7.32
C THR A 43 0.15 -0.79 7.19
N VAL A 44 -0.47 -0.41 8.31
CA VAL A 44 -1.90 -0.05 8.39
C VAL A 44 -2.17 1.41 7.98
N TYR A 45 -1.68 1.82 6.81
CA TYR A 45 -1.93 3.17 6.27
C TYR A 45 -3.20 3.27 5.42
N ASP A 46 -3.72 2.14 4.92
CA ASP A 46 -4.91 2.08 4.08
C ASP A 46 -5.65 0.75 4.28
N SER A 47 -6.85 0.65 3.69
CA SER A 47 -7.68 -0.54 3.69
C SER A 47 -6.99 -1.73 3.03
N ALA A 48 -7.24 -2.94 3.54
CA ALA A 48 -6.67 -4.13 2.97
C ALA A 48 -7.20 -4.41 1.55
N HIS A 49 -6.30 -4.68 0.60
CA HIS A 49 -6.64 -5.03 -0.77
C HIS A 49 -6.40 -6.53 -1.05
N MET A 50 -6.74 -6.99 -2.26
CA MET A 50 -6.63 -8.41 -2.65
C MET A 50 -5.22 -9.00 -2.51
N GLY A 51 -4.18 -8.16 -2.56
CA GLY A 51 -2.80 -8.57 -2.34
C GLY A 51 -2.56 -9.06 -0.91
N HIS A 52 -3.10 -8.34 0.08
CA HIS A 52 -3.07 -8.77 1.49
C HIS A 52 -3.86 -10.07 1.67
N ALA A 53 -5.07 -10.15 1.12
CA ALA A 53 -5.92 -11.33 1.21
C ALA A 53 -5.22 -12.59 0.67
N ARG A 54 -4.59 -12.48 -0.50
CA ARG A 54 -3.83 -13.60 -1.11
C ARG A 54 -2.74 -14.12 -0.16
N SER A 55 -1.96 -13.22 0.43
CA SER A 55 -0.88 -13.58 1.36
C SER A 55 -1.43 -14.27 2.60
N TYR A 56 -2.43 -13.69 3.26
CA TYR A 56 -2.99 -14.25 4.49
C TYR A 56 -3.67 -15.61 4.28
N ILE A 57 -4.41 -15.79 3.18
CA ILE A 57 -5.01 -17.08 2.83
C ILE A 57 -3.91 -18.11 2.56
N THR A 58 -2.86 -17.74 1.84
CA THR A 58 -1.74 -18.66 1.56
C THR A 58 -1.09 -19.13 2.86
N PHE A 59 -0.83 -18.22 3.79
CA PHE A 59 -0.25 -18.57 5.08
C PHE A 59 -1.19 -19.39 5.94
N ASP A 60 -2.50 -19.12 5.92
CA ASP A 60 -3.49 -19.94 6.62
C ASP A 60 -3.56 -21.37 6.07
N ILE A 61 -3.53 -21.53 4.75
CA ILE A 61 -3.49 -22.86 4.11
C ILE A 61 -2.23 -23.63 4.55
N ILE A 62 -1.06 -23.00 4.48
CA ILE A 62 0.20 -23.63 4.91
C ILE A 62 0.12 -24.02 6.39
N ARG A 63 -0.36 -23.11 7.25
CA ARG A 63 -0.54 -23.37 8.69
C ARG A 63 -1.43 -24.59 8.92
N ARG A 64 -2.57 -24.68 8.22
CA ARG A 64 -3.50 -25.82 8.31
C ARG A 64 -2.88 -27.13 7.84
N ILE A 65 -2.06 -27.10 6.78
CA ILE A 65 -1.32 -28.28 6.31
C ILE A 65 -0.33 -28.74 7.39
N LEU A 66 0.43 -27.81 7.98
CA LEU A 66 1.39 -28.12 9.05
C LEU A 66 0.69 -28.70 10.29
N THR A 67 -0.42 -28.10 10.72
CA THR A 67 -1.13 -28.53 11.93
C THR A 67 -1.94 -29.81 11.72
N ASN A 68 -2.67 -29.93 10.62
CA ASN A 68 -3.68 -30.99 10.47
C ASN A 68 -3.16 -32.21 9.73
N TYR A 69 -2.26 -32.03 8.75
CA TYR A 69 -1.73 -33.15 7.97
C TYR A 69 -0.43 -33.67 8.58
N PHE A 70 0.49 -32.77 8.95
CA PHE A 70 1.78 -33.14 9.55
C PHE A 70 1.79 -33.17 11.08
N ASN A 71 0.68 -32.79 11.74
CA ASN A 71 0.53 -32.81 13.20
C ASN A 71 1.61 -32.00 13.95
N TYR A 72 2.05 -30.87 13.38
CA TYR A 72 2.92 -29.93 14.06
C TYR A 72 2.12 -29.01 15.00
N ASN A 73 2.69 -28.73 16.17
CA ASN A 73 2.30 -27.61 17.01
C ASN A 73 2.89 -26.31 16.44
N VAL A 74 2.06 -25.46 15.83
CA VAL A 74 2.51 -24.24 15.16
C VAL A 74 2.25 -23.02 16.05
N ILE A 75 3.31 -22.33 16.44
CA ILE A 75 3.27 -21.00 17.06
C ILE A 75 3.48 -19.98 15.95
N PHE A 76 2.40 -19.34 15.52
CA PHE A 76 2.41 -18.36 14.43
C PHE A 76 2.31 -16.94 14.98
N VAL A 77 3.26 -16.08 14.57
CA VAL A 77 3.31 -14.66 14.97
C VAL A 77 3.32 -13.79 13.73
N MET A 78 2.49 -12.75 13.74
CA MET A 78 2.47 -11.71 12.71
C MET A 78 2.48 -10.35 13.39
N ASN A 79 3.35 -9.45 12.95
CA ASN A 79 3.40 -8.09 13.47
C ASN A 79 2.33 -7.19 12.81
N ILE A 80 2.11 -6.01 13.38
CA ILE A 80 1.41 -4.92 12.70
C ILE A 80 2.39 -3.75 12.69
N THR A 81 2.60 -3.13 11.53
CA THR A 81 3.40 -1.91 11.43
C THR A 81 2.46 -0.72 11.57
N ASP A 82 2.40 -0.17 12.77
CA ASP A 82 1.55 0.96 13.17
C ASP A 82 2.26 2.33 13.09
N VAL A 83 3.58 2.33 12.91
CA VAL A 83 4.40 3.53 12.66
C VAL A 83 5.27 3.32 11.41
N ASP A 84 5.04 4.14 10.38
CA ASP A 84 5.75 4.12 9.10
C ASP A 84 5.55 5.46 8.37
N ASP A 85 6.49 5.85 7.51
CA ASP A 85 6.39 7.08 6.71
C ASP A 85 5.11 7.15 5.87
N LYS A 86 4.60 6.00 5.40
CA LYS A 86 3.35 5.92 4.65
C LYS A 86 2.13 6.28 5.49
N ILE A 87 2.13 5.89 6.77
CA ILE A 87 1.05 6.22 7.72
C ILE A 87 1.07 7.72 7.98
N ILE A 88 2.24 8.28 8.25
CA ILE A 88 2.41 9.72 8.51
C ILE A 88 1.97 10.54 7.30
N SER A 89 2.44 10.18 6.09
CA SER A 89 2.10 10.88 4.85
C SER A 89 0.60 10.82 4.55
N LYS A 90 -0.04 9.66 4.74
CA LYS A 90 -1.49 9.51 4.52
C LYS A 90 -2.30 10.34 5.54
N ALA A 91 -1.97 10.25 6.82
CA ALA A 91 -2.65 11.02 7.87
C ALA A 91 -2.56 12.53 7.61
N ARG A 92 -1.39 13.02 7.20
CA ARG A 92 -1.18 14.41 6.83
C ARG A 92 -2.03 14.83 5.64
N LYS A 93 -2.06 14.05 4.56
CA LYS A 93 -2.87 14.35 3.37
C LYS A 93 -4.36 14.39 3.69
N GLU A 94 -4.87 13.45 4.48
CA GLU A 94 -6.27 13.44 4.92
C GLU A 94 -6.61 14.65 5.80
N HIS A 95 -5.68 15.08 6.66
CA HIS A 95 -5.84 16.29 7.46
C HIS A 95 -5.94 17.55 6.58
N LEU A 96 -5.01 17.73 5.64
CA LEU A 96 -4.99 18.86 4.71
C LEU A 96 -6.24 18.86 3.82
N TRP A 97 -6.67 17.69 3.35
CA TRP A 97 -7.92 17.55 2.61
C TRP A 97 -9.13 18.01 3.41
N THR A 98 -9.22 17.58 4.67
CA THR A 98 -10.32 17.95 5.56
C THR A 98 -10.33 19.46 5.82
N GLN A 99 -9.16 20.10 5.95
CA GLN A 99 -9.06 21.56 6.07
C GLN A 99 -9.53 22.25 4.79
N PHE A 100 -9.03 21.81 3.64
CA PHE A 100 -9.40 22.33 2.33
C PHE A 100 -10.91 22.32 2.09
N LEU A 101 -11.60 21.23 2.45
CA LEU A 101 -13.05 21.13 2.32
C LEU A 101 -13.85 22.05 3.27
N LYS A 102 -13.26 22.47 4.40
CA LYS A 102 -13.90 23.38 5.37
C LYS A 102 -13.77 24.84 4.96
N GLU A 103 -12.74 25.19 4.18
CA GLU A 103 -12.54 26.54 3.70
C GLU A 103 -13.57 26.88 2.61
N THR A 104 -14.03 28.13 2.59
CA THR A 104 -14.91 28.59 1.51
C THR A 104 -14.10 28.69 0.23
N VAL A 105 -14.28 27.70 -0.64
CA VAL A 105 -13.63 27.69 -1.96
C VAL A 105 -14.24 28.79 -2.81
N THR A 106 -13.44 29.79 -3.19
CA THR A 106 -13.81 30.78 -4.23
C THR A 106 -13.38 30.27 -5.59
N LEU A 107 -13.94 30.83 -6.68
CA LEU A 107 -13.52 30.50 -8.06
C LEU A 107 -12.02 30.74 -8.29
N ASP A 108 -11.49 31.86 -7.79
CA ASP A 108 -10.07 32.19 -7.93
C ASP A 108 -9.17 31.24 -7.14
N TYR A 109 -9.62 30.83 -5.95
CA TYR A 109 -8.90 29.85 -5.15
C TYR A 109 -8.91 28.48 -5.83
N LEU A 110 -10.07 28.03 -6.34
CA LEU A 110 -10.19 26.80 -7.12
C LEU A 110 -9.22 26.76 -8.30
N LYS A 111 -9.16 27.86 -9.07
CA LYS A 111 -8.23 27.99 -10.19
C LYS A 111 -6.77 27.87 -9.76
N THR A 112 -6.40 28.55 -8.67
CA THR A 112 -5.04 28.50 -8.11
C THR A 112 -4.65 27.07 -7.71
N ILE A 113 -5.55 26.34 -7.06
CA ILE A 113 -5.32 24.94 -6.66
C ILE A 113 -5.16 24.05 -7.89
N ILE A 114 -5.99 24.21 -8.91
CA ILE A 114 -5.92 23.43 -10.16
C ILE A 114 -4.59 23.70 -10.87
N ASP A 115 -4.23 24.96 -11.09
CA ASP A 115 -3.01 25.36 -11.80
C ASP A 115 -1.75 24.88 -11.05
N GLY A 116 -1.75 24.99 -9.73
CA GLY A 116 -0.69 24.48 -8.87
C GLY A 116 -0.58 22.96 -8.90
N SER A 117 -1.72 22.27 -8.91
CA SER A 117 -1.79 20.81 -9.02
C SER A 117 -1.25 20.31 -10.36
N VAL A 118 -1.59 20.99 -11.47
CA VAL A 118 -1.06 20.69 -12.80
C VAL A 118 0.46 20.83 -12.82
N THR A 119 0.98 21.93 -12.29
CA THR A 119 2.43 22.19 -12.23
C THR A 119 3.15 21.11 -11.41
N SER A 120 2.66 20.82 -10.20
CA SER A 120 3.24 19.82 -9.31
C SER A 120 3.25 18.42 -9.95
N PHE A 121 2.17 18.06 -10.66
CA PHE A 121 2.08 16.77 -11.33
C PHE A 121 3.02 16.67 -12.54
N LYS A 122 3.20 17.74 -13.33
CA LYS A 122 4.18 17.80 -14.44
C LYS A 122 5.60 17.58 -13.92
N THR A 123 6.00 18.28 -12.86
CA THR A 123 7.31 18.09 -12.21
C THR A 123 7.49 16.65 -11.72
N LYS A 124 6.44 16.02 -11.19
CA LYS A 124 6.49 14.61 -10.78
C LYS A 124 6.71 13.66 -11.96
N ILE A 125 6.06 13.89 -13.10
CA ILE A 125 6.26 13.10 -14.33
C ILE A 125 7.70 13.25 -14.84
N GLU A 126 8.24 14.47 -14.84
CA GLU A 126 9.60 14.75 -15.29
C GLU A 126 10.63 14.01 -14.44
N ASN A 127 10.46 14.03 -13.11
CA ASN A 127 11.37 13.40 -12.15
C ASN A 127 11.19 11.89 -11.99
N THR A 128 10.21 11.27 -12.66
CA THR A 128 10.00 9.82 -12.61
C THR A 128 10.96 9.12 -13.57
N ALA A 129 11.88 8.32 -13.02
CA ALA A 129 12.90 7.60 -13.78
C ALA A 129 12.37 6.33 -14.47
N ASP A 130 11.48 5.59 -13.79
CA ASP A 130 10.93 4.34 -14.31
C ASP A 130 9.94 4.59 -15.46
N PRO A 131 10.16 4.03 -16.68
CA PRO A 131 9.31 4.29 -17.83
C PRO A 131 7.86 3.81 -17.67
N GLU A 132 7.63 2.68 -17.00
CA GLU A 132 6.28 2.13 -16.82
C GLU A 132 5.47 2.99 -15.85
N VAL A 133 6.08 3.38 -14.74
CA VAL A 133 5.48 4.29 -13.76
C VAL A 133 5.23 5.65 -14.38
N LYS A 134 6.16 6.15 -15.20
CA LYS A 134 6.02 7.43 -15.90
C LYS A 134 4.82 7.42 -16.86
N ASN A 135 4.65 6.34 -17.63
CA ASN A 135 3.50 6.18 -18.54
C ASN A 135 2.16 6.15 -17.79
N LEU A 136 2.11 5.50 -16.63
CA LEU A 136 0.91 5.52 -15.77
C LEU A 136 0.57 6.94 -15.30
N TYR A 137 1.57 7.72 -14.90
CA TYR A 137 1.36 9.11 -14.53
C TYR A 137 0.92 9.98 -15.71
N ILE A 138 1.52 9.82 -16.89
CA ILE A 138 1.11 10.55 -18.10
C ILE A 138 -0.35 10.26 -18.43
N LYS A 139 -0.77 8.99 -18.39
CA LYS A 139 -2.18 8.62 -18.62
C LYS A 139 -3.11 9.33 -17.65
N ARG A 140 -2.81 9.25 -16.36
CA ARG A 140 -3.62 9.85 -15.30
C ARG A 140 -3.65 11.38 -15.38
N PHE A 141 -2.56 11.98 -15.83
CA PHE A 141 -2.46 13.42 -16.07
C PHE A 141 -3.32 13.86 -17.27
N ASN A 142 -3.28 13.12 -18.38
CA ASN A 142 -4.11 13.41 -19.53
C ASN A 142 -5.59 13.30 -19.18
N ASP A 143 -5.99 12.30 -18.38
CA ASP A 143 -7.37 12.18 -17.89
C ASP A 143 -7.79 13.42 -17.08
N PHE A 144 -6.90 13.95 -16.25
CA PHE A 144 -7.11 15.18 -15.48
C PHE A 144 -7.20 16.43 -16.36
N GLU A 145 -6.24 16.66 -17.25
CA GLU A 145 -6.25 17.82 -18.17
C GLU A 145 -7.45 17.80 -19.11
N ASN A 146 -7.84 16.64 -19.63
CA ASN A 146 -9.03 16.50 -20.48
C ASN A 146 -10.30 16.89 -19.72
N LYS A 147 -10.41 16.50 -18.45
CA LYS A 147 -11.58 16.83 -17.63
C LYS A 147 -11.67 18.32 -17.32
N ILE A 148 -10.54 18.96 -17.02
CA ILE A 148 -10.45 20.40 -16.81
C ILE A 148 -10.80 21.15 -18.11
N SER A 149 -10.25 20.72 -19.24
CA SER A 149 -10.45 21.39 -20.54
C SER A 149 -11.89 21.24 -21.08
N ALA A 150 -12.57 20.15 -20.71
CA ALA A 150 -13.95 19.88 -21.13
C ALA A 150 -15.02 20.70 -20.37
N MET A 151 -14.64 21.38 -19.26
CA MET A 151 -15.58 22.09 -18.40
C MET A 151 -15.15 23.55 -18.22
N SER A 152 -16.09 24.49 -18.26
CA SER A 152 -15.79 25.87 -17.85
C SER A 152 -15.55 25.94 -16.34
N THR A 153 -14.81 26.95 -15.88
CA THR A 153 -14.48 27.14 -14.45
C THR A 153 -15.74 27.17 -13.58
N GLU A 154 -16.83 27.73 -14.09
CA GLU A 154 -18.12 27.83 -13.40
C GLU A 154 -18.78 26.46 -13.27
N LYS A 155 -18.74 25.64 -14.33
CA LYS A 155 -19.25 24.26 -14.27
C LYS A 155 -18.42 23.37 -13.35
N LEU A 156 -17.09 23.55 -13.34
CA LEU A 156 -16.20 22.88 -12.40
C LEU A 156 -16.53 23.25 -10.95
N PHE A 157 -16.88 24.51 -10.70
CA PHE A 157 -17.28 24.97 -9.38
C PHE A 157 -18.62 24.37 -8.94
N GLU A 158 -19.59 24.25 -9.85
CA GLU A 158 -20.85 23.58 -9.61
C GLU A 158 -20.66 22.07 -9.33
N SER A 159 -19.76 21.41 -10.06
CA SER A 159 -19.46 19.97 -9.91
C SER A 159 -18.27 19.66 -8.99
N ARG A 160 -17.84 20.61 -8.15
CA ARG A 160 -16.55 20.55 -7.46
C ARG A 160 -16.38 19.32 -6.57
N GLU A 161 -17.45 18.85 -5.92
CA GLU A 161 -17.37 17.68 -5.03
C GLU A 161 -16.99 16.40 -5.78
N SER A 162 -17.64 16.14 -6.92
CA SER A 162 -17.34 14.99 -7.77
C SER A 162 -15.94 15.07 -8.39
N PHE A 163 -15.55 16.26 -8.85
CA PHE A 163 -14.22 16.52 -9.38
C PHE A 163 -13.12 16.30 -8.31
N PHE A 164 -13.36 16.80 -7.11
CA PHE A 164 -12.45 16.68 -5.97
C PHE A 164 -12.28 15.25 -5.49
N GLU A 165 -13.34 14.44 -5.45
CA GLU A 165 -13.21 13.02 -5.11
C GLU A 165 -12.41 12.24 -6.17
N GLU A 166 -12.65 12.50 -7.45
CA GLU A 166 -11.95 11.82 -8.54
C GLU A 166 -10.45 12.14 -8.60
N PHE A 167 -10.10 13.39 -8.31
CA PHE A 167 -8.72 13.88 -8.37
C PHE A 167 -8.11 14.20 -7.00
N LYS A 168 -8.69 13.64 -5.92
CA LYS A 168 -8.27 13.84 -4.54
C LYS A 168 -6.76 13.65 -4.37
N ASP A 169 -6.22 12.56 -4.93
CA ASP A 169 -4.78 12.27 -4.83
C ASP A 169 -3.91 13.37 -5.44
N ILE A 170 -4.30 13.92 -6.59
CA ILE A 170 -3.56 14.96 -7.31
C ILE A 170 -3.54 16.23 -6.46
N ILE A 171 -4.72 16.65 -6.00
CA ILE A 171 -4.90 17.88 -5.21
C ILE A 171 -4.21 17.75 -3.86
N CYS A 172 -4.39 16.63 -3.14
CA CYS A 172 -3.74 16.38 -1.86
C CYS A 172 -2.21 16.41 -1.96
N ASN A 173 -1.62 15.90 -3.05
CA ASN A 173 -0.17 15.98 -3.24
C ASN A 173 0.30 17.44 -3.40
N TYR A 174 -0.46 18.27 -4.12
CA TYR A 174 -0.16 19.69 -4.22
C TYR A 174 -0.34 20.43 -2.89
N LEU A 175 -1.46 20.20 -2.19
CA LEU A 175 -1.71 20.78 -0.86
C LEU A 175 -0.59 20.42 0.12
N ASP A 176 -0.16 19.15 0.12
CA ASP A 176 0.96 18.69 0.94
C ASP A 176 2.28 19.39 0.58
N ALA A 177 2.57 19.57 -0.71
CA ALA A 177 3.75 20.29 -1.18
C ALA A 177 3.75 21.78 -0.80
N VAL A 178 2.60 22.46 -0.89
CA VAL A 178 2.47 23.90 -0.58
C VAL A 178 2.45 24.16 0.93
N VAL A 179 1.74 23.33 1.70
CA VAL A 179 1.65 23.49 3.16
C VAL A 179 2.90 23.00 3.88
N SER A 180 3.71 22.12 3.26
CA SER A 180 5.06 21.77 3.75
C SER A 180 5.97 22.98 3.95
N LEU A 181 5.68 24.12 3.32
CA LEU A 181 6.42 25.37 3.53
C LEU A 181 5.95 26.18 4.75
N LYS A 182 4.87 25.79 5.45
CA LYS A 182 4.26 26.58 6.54
C LYS A 182 4.14 25.89 7.90
N VAL A 183 4.38 24.58 8.02
CA VAL A 183 4.06 23.81 9.25
C VAL A 183 5.31 23.16 9.91
N PHE A 184 6.49 23.70 9.66
CA PHE A 184 7.68 23.44 10.49
C PHE A 184 8.23 24.75 11.06
N VAL A 185 7.40 25.46 11.83
CA VAL A 185 7.81 26.43 12.87
C VAL A 185 6.86 26.29 14.04
#